data_AF-A0A5N5UJA5-F1
#
_entry.id   AF-A0A5N5UJA5-F1
#
_cell.length_a   1.000
_cell.length_b   1.000
_cell.length_c   1.000
_cell.angle_alpha   90.00
_cell.angle_beta   90.00
_cell.angle_gamma   90.00
#
_symmetry.space_group_name_H-M   'P 1'
#
loop_
_entity.id
_entity.type
_entity.pdbx_description
1 polymer ?
#
loop_
_entity_poly.entity_id
_entity_poly.type
_entity_poly.pdbx_seq_one_letter_code
_entity_poly.pdbx_strand_id
1 'polypeptide(L)'
;MNRPSRPTVPQPVSAWLQAHPQLAHALPAPDEEWTVREQDMIGDSAHGVLREHGGVRKVGETRCKDGNGAVAVWQVTEAVAAFVEHNVTEPSLTPCGHTGVVNLGDTYTCQTETCDARFDRETALEVLKS
;
A
#
# COMPACT_ATOMS: atom_id res chain seq x y z
N MET A 1 -13.66 25.28 -25.74
CA MET A 1 -13.04 23.94 -25.75
C MET A 1 -12.84 23.54 -24.29
N ASN A 2 -13.64 22.61 -23.76
CA ASN A 2 -13.46 22.11 -22.40
C ASN A 2 -12.26 21.17 -22.39
N ARG A 3 -11.20 21.55 -21.68
CA ARG A 3 -10.07 20.66 -21.40
C ARG A 3 -10.59 19.61 -20.40
N PRO A 4 -10.54 18.30 -20.68
CA PRO A 4 -10.90 17.32 -19.67
C PRO A 4 -9.97 17.53 -18.47
N SER A 5 -10.54 17.83 -17.31
CA SER A 5 -9.81 17.90 -16.06
C SER A 5 -9.09 16.56 -15.88
N ARG A 6 -7.76 16.58 -15.73
CA ARG A 6 -7.02 15.38 -15.34
C ARG A 6 -7.71 14.82 -14.09
N PRO A 7 -7.93 13.50 -13.99
CA PRO A 7 -8.47 12.92 -12.77
C PRO A 7 -7.47 13.22 -11.65
N THR A 8 -7.87 14.11 -10.74
CA THR A 8 -7.06 14.52 -9.59
C THR A 8 -7.37 13.56 -8.45
N VAL A 9 -6.33 12.97 -7.85
CA VAL A 9 -6.49 12.17 -6.65
C VAL A 9 -7.04 13.06 -5.53
N PRO A 10 -8.17 12.70 -4.89
CA PRO A 10 -8.74 13.52 -3.82
C PRO A 10 -7.77 13.68 -2.65
N GLN A 11 -7.81 14.85 -2.00
CA GLN A 11 -6.90 15.19 -0.90
C GLN A 11 -6.83 14.12 0.21
N PRO A 12 -7.95 13.51 0.67
CA PRO A 12 -7.87 12.48 1.70
C PRO A 12 -7.07 11.24 1.24
N VAL A 13 -7.19 10.87 -0.03
CA VAL A 13 -6.45 9.74 -0.61
C VAL A 13 -4.97 10.09 -0.75
N SER A 14 -4.65 11.24 -1.32
CA SER A 14 -3.24 11.65 -1.49
C SER A 14 -2.53 11.81 -0.14
N ALA A 15 -3.17 12.42 0.85
CA ALA A 15 -2.62 12.56 2.20
C ALA A 15 -2.40 11.19 2.86
N TRP A 16 -3.34 10.25 2.69
CA TRP A 16 -3.19 8.90 3.24
C TRP A 16 -2.04 8.14 2.57
N LEU A 17 -1.93 8.20 1.24
CA LEU A 17 -0.87 7.54 0.47
C LEU A 17 0.52 8.07 0.86
N GLN A 18 0.64 9.38 1.07
CA GLN A 18 1.88 10.00 1.54
C GLN A 18 2.23 9.65 2.98
N ALA A 19 1.21 9.50 3.86
CA ALA A 19 1.41 9.10 5.24
C ALA A 19 1.74 7.60 5.39
N HIS A 20 1.41 6.77 4.39
CA HIS A 20 1.60 5.31 4.42
C HIS A 20 2.28 4.83 3.12
N PRO A 21 3.53 5.25 2.84
CA PRO A 21 4.20 4.96 1.57
C PRO A 21 4.32 3.45 1.28
N GLN A 22 4.52 2.62 2.29
CA GLN A 22 4.56 1.16 2.15
C GLN A 22 3.24 0.57 1.67
N LEU A 23 2.11 1.07 2.18
CA LEU A 23 0.80 0.59 1.77
C LEU A 23 0.44 1.14 0.40
N ALA A 24 0.90 2.36 0.09
CA ALA A 24 0.73 2.98 -1.22
C ALA A 24 1.48 2.20 -2.32
N HIS A 25 2.72 1.77 -2.06
CA HIS A 25 3.52 0.97 -2.99
C HIS A 25 3.11 -0.52 -3.03
N ALA A 26 2.41 -1.02 -2.00
CA ALA A 26 1.82 -2.35 -1.99
C ALA A 26 0.42 -2.41 -2.67
N LEU A 27 -0.07 -1.29 -3.21
CA LEU A 27 -1.30 -1.29 -3.98
C LEU A 27 -1.16 -2.14 -5.26
N PRO A 28 -2.21 -2.88 -5.67
CA PRO A 28 -2.19 -3.61 -6.93
C PRO A 28 -2.00 -2.68 -8.11
N ALA A 29 -1.47 -3.22 -9.19
CA ALA A 29 -1.44 -2.51 -10.46
C ALA A 29 -2.89 -2.11 -10.87
N PRO A 30 -3.07 -1.01 -11.64
CA PRO A 30 -4.41 -0.54 -11.99
C PRO A 30 -5.21 -1.53 -12.86
N ASP A 31 -4.55 -2.46 -13.54
CA ASP A 31 -5.13 -3.56 -14.30
C ASP A 31 -5.32 -4.85 -13.48
N GLU A 32 -4.78 -4.90 -12.26
CA GLU A 32 -4.88 -6.05 -11.37
C GLU A 32 -6.19 -6.02 -10.55
N GLU A 33 -6.94 -7.11 -10.64
CA GLU A 33 -8.19 -7.32 -9.92
C GLU A 33 -7.95 -8.05 -8.61
N TRP A 34 -8.57 -7.54 -7.53
CA TRP A 34 -8.41 -8.14 -6.20
C TRP A 34 -9.72 -8.10 -5.40
N THR A 35 -9.85 -9.00 -4.43
CA THR A 35 -10.90 -8.94 -3.42
C THR A 35 -10.32 -8.54 -2.07
N VAL A 36 -11.12 -7.85 -1.24
CA VAL A 36 -10.68 -7.41 0.11
C VAL A 36 -10.15 -8.57 0.97
N ARG A 37 -10.63 -9.80 0.72
CA ARG A 37 -10.18 -11.00 1.43
C ARG A 37 -8.81 -11.51 0.98
N GLU A 38 -8.38 -11.19 -0.23
CA GLU A 38 -7.09 -11.63 -0.77
C GLU A 38 -5.95 -10.69 -0.38
N GLN A 39 -6.29 -9.46 0.06
CA GLN A 39 -5.30 -8.42 0.28
C GLN A 39 -5.18 -8.05 1.76
N ASP A 40 -4.56 -8.96 2.50
CA ASP A 40 -4.26 -8.79 3.94
C ASP A 40 -3.44 -7.53 4.25
N MET A 41 -2.66 -7.05 3.27
CA MET A 41 -1.73 -5.92 3.42
C MET A 41 -2.42 -4.55 3.44
N ILE A 42 -3.49 -4.36 2.65
CA ILE A 42 -4.17 -3.06 2.60
C ILE A 42 -5.04 -2.88 3.85
N GLY A 43 -5.60 -3.96 4.40
CA GLY A 43 -6.46 -3.88 5.59
C GLY A 43 -7.76 -3.12 5.34
N ASP A 44 -8.77 -3.37 6.20
CA ASP A 44 -10.12 -2.82 6.01
C ASP A 44 -10.17 -1.28 6.07
N SER A 45 -9.33 -0.67 6.91
CA SER A 45 -9.31 0.77 7.11
C SER A 45 -8.78 1.53 5.90
N ALA A 46 -7.70 1.05 5.26
CA ALA A 46 -7.15 1.69 4.06
C ALA A 46 -8.07 1.52 2.86
N HIS A 47 -8.61 0.31 2.68
CA HIS A 47 -9.58 0.07 1.61
C HIS A 47 -10.82 0.97 1.77
N GLY A 48 -11.26 1.22 3.01
CA GLY A 48 -12.32 2.18 3.32
C GLY A 48 -12.05 3.58 2.77
N VAL A 49 -10.88 4.15 3.06
CA VAL A 49 -10.47 5.49 2.60
C VAL A 49 -10.38 5.55 1.07
N LEU A 50 -9.75 4.55 0.46
CA LEU A 50 -9.63 4.47 -1.00
C LEU A 50 -11.00 4.36 -1.67
N ARG A 51 -11.91 3.56 -1.12
CA ARG A 51 -13.25 3.37 -1.68
C ARG A 51 -14.11 4.62 -1.53
N GLU A 52 -14.15 5.21 -0.34
CA GLU A 52 -14.99 6.37 -0.03
C GLU A 52 -14.67 7.58 -0.90
N HIS A 53 -13.39 7.72 -1.28
CA HIS A 53 -12.91 8.84 -2.08
C HIS A 53 -12.51 8.44 -3.52
N GLY A 54 -12.94 7.27 -4.00
CA GLY A 54 -12.78 6.88 -5.40
C GLY A 54 -11.34 6.60 -5.84
N GLY A 55 -10.43 6.28 -4.91
CA GLY A 55 -9.10 5.77 -5.20
C GLY A 55 -9.10 4.33 -5.74
N VAL A 56 -10.13 3.56 -5.40
CA VAL A 56 -10.44 2.25 -6.01
C VAL A 56 -11.85 2.24 -6.59
N ARG A 57 -12.08 1.37 -7.58
CA ARG A 57 -13.39 1.15 -8.20
C ARG A 57 -13.77 -0.31 -8.15
N LYS A 58 -15.07 -0.58 -7.96
CA LYS A 58 -15.61 -1.94 -8.09
C LYS A 58 -15.72 -2.26 -9.57
N VAL A 59 -15.12 -3.37 -10.00
CA VAL A 59 -15.16 -3.85 -11.39
C VAL A 59 -16.04 -5.07 -11.58
N GLY A 60 -16.37 -5.77 -10.49
CA GLY A 60 -17.23 -6.93 -10.57
C GLY A 60 -17.55 -7.54 -9.22
N GLU A 61 -18.05 -8.76 -9.27
CA GLU A 61 -18.27 -9.62 -8.12
C GLU A 61 -17.85 -11.05 -8.49
N THR A 62 -17.22 -11.74 -7.55
CA THR A 62 -16.87 -13.16 -7.70
C THR A 62 -17.46 -13.97 -6.55
N ARG A 63 -17.71 -15.26 -6.76
CA ARG A 63 -18.23 -16.13 -5.70
C ARG A 63 -17.10 -16.58 -4.79
N CYS A 64 -17.33 -16.51 -3.47
CA CYS A 64 -16.38 -17.08 -2.53
C CYS A 64 -16.32 -18.61 -2.68
N LYS A 65 -15.12 -19.17 -2.59
CA LYS A 65 -14.90 -20.64 -2.64
C LYS A 65 -15.56 -21.38 -1.46
N ASP A 66 -15.82 -20.68 -0.35
CA ASP A 66 -16.47 -21.20 0.86
C ASP A 66 -18.02 -21.24 0.77
N GLY A 67 -18.61 -20.80 -0.35
CA GLY A 67 -20.06 -20.72 -0.52
C GLY A 67 -20.73 -19.52 0.17
N ASN A 68 -19.97 -18.68 0.89
CA ASN A 68 -20.49 -17.47 1.52
C ASN A 68 -20.57 -16.32 0.51
N GLY A 69 -21.60 -16.37 -0.33
CA GLY A 69 -22.04 -15.23 -1.15
C GLY A 69 -21.04 -14.76 -2.20
N ALA A 70 -21.35 -13.61 -2.80
CA ALA A 70 -20.48 -12.92 -3.74
C ALA A 70 -19.65 -11.85 -3.00
N VAL A 71 -18.37 -11.74 -3.36
CA VAL A 71 -17.46 -10.67 -2.90
C VAL A 71 -17.18 -9.71 -4.04
N ALA A 72 -17.09 -8.43 -3.70
CA ALA A 72 -16.74 -7.39 -4.67
C ALA A 72 -15.28 -7.52 -5.11
N VAL A 73 -15.07 -7.36 -6.42
CA VAL A 73 -13.75 -7.28 -7.05
C VAL A 73 -13.45 -5.81 -7.32
N TRP A 74 -12.26 -5.38 -6.94
CA TRP A 74 -11.81 -3.99 -6.97
C TRP A 74 -10.58 -3.83 -7.86
N GLN A 75 -10.39 -2.63 -8.37
CA GLN A 75 -9.19 -2.18 -9.06
C GLN A 75 -8.78 -0.80 -8.54
N VAL A 76 -7.47 -0.56 -8.47
CA VAL A 76 -6.92 0.77 -8.23
C VAL A 76 -7.17 1.64 -9.45
N THR A 77 -7.50 2.91 -9.22
CA THR A 77 -7.66 3.86 -10.33
C THR A 77 -6.31 4.27 -10.91
N GLU A 78 -6.23 4.50 -12.22
CA GLU A 78 -5.02 4.99 -12.89
C GLU A 78 -4.47 6.27 -12.25
N ALA A 79 -5.36 7.15 -11.77
CA ALA A 79 -4.97 8.39 -11.09
C ALA A 79 -4.22 8.12 -9.79
N VAL A 80 -4.64 7.13 -9.00
CA VAL A 80 -3.95 6.72 -7.76
C VAL A 80 -2.62 6.07 -8.09
N ALA A 81 -2.57 5.14 -9.04
CA ALA A 81 -1.32 4.50 -9.45
C ALA A 81 -0.27 5.55 -9.90
N ALA A 82 -0.66 6.47 -10.79
CA ALA A 82 0.22 7.55 -11.23
C ALA A 82 0.59 8.52 -10.11
N PHE A 83 -0.31 8.75 -9.14
CA PHE A 83 0.01 9.59 -7.98
C PHE A 83 1.08 8.95 -7.10
N VAL A 84 0.95 7.65 -6.80
CA VAL A 84 1.95 6.91 -6.01
C VAL A 84 3.31 6.96 -6.70
N GLU A 85 3.37 6.60 -7.98
CA GLU A 85 4.60 6.59 -8.78
C GLU A 85 5.34 7.94 -8.76
N HIS A 86 4.61 9.05 -8.79
CA HIS A 86 5.21 10.38 -8.92
C HIS A 86 5.34 11.18 -7.61
N ASN A 87 4.61 10.82 -6.55
CA ASN A 87 4.46 11.68 -5.37
C ASN A 87 4.68 10.96 -4.04
N VAL A 88 4.85 9.65 -4.05
CA VAL A 88 5.06 8.85 -2.84
C VAL A 88 6.46 8.23 -2.91
N THR A 89 7.34 8.68 -2.02
CA THR A 89 8.69 8.12 -1.92
C THR A 89 8.62 6.63 -1.64
N GLU A 90 9.35 5.83 -2.41
CA GLU A 90 9.48 4.40 -2.18
C GLU A 90 10.15 4.17 -0.82
N PRO A 91 9.49 3.45 0.12
CA PRO A 91 10.07 3.24 1.43
C PRO A 91 11.22 2.27 1.30
N SER A 92 12.34 2.58 1.96
CA SER A 92 13.35 1.55 2.13
C SER A 92 12.88 0.49 3.11
N LEU A 93 12.99 -0.74 2.65
CA LEU A 93 12.61 -1.91 3.40
C LEU A 93 13.85 -2.51 4.05
N THR A 94 13.69 -2.95 5.29
CA THR A 94 14.60 -3.91 5.92
C THR A 94 14.66 -5.20 5.08
N PRO A 95 15.70 -6.03 5.24
CA PRO A 95 15.83 -7.28 4.48
C PRO A 95 14.65 -8.25 4.61
N CYS A 96 13.85 -8.12 5.67
CA CYS A 96 12.64 -8.90 5.88
C CYS A 96 11.38 -8.29 5.23
N GLY A 97 11.51 -7.21 4.46
CA GLY A 97 10.41 -6.57 3.73
C GLY A 97 9.57 -5.57 4.54
N HIS A 98 9.95 -5.30 5.80
CA HIS A 98 9.25 -4.35 6.66
C HIS A 98 9.98 -3.01 6.76
N THR A 99 9.33 -1.98 7.28
CA THR A 99 9.96 -0.66 7.53
C THR A 99 10.42 -0.52 8.98
N GLY A 100 11.35 0.41 9.18
CA GLY A 100 11.82 0.78 10.51
C GLY A 100 12.89 -0.15 11.05
N VAL A 101 13.81 0.45 11.80
CA VAL A 101 14.97 -0.21 12.37
C VAL A 101 15.05 0.11 13.86
N VAL A 102 15.24 -0.91 14.69
CA VAL A 102 15.52 -0.77 16.12
C VAL A 102 16.96 -1.15 16.38
N ASN A 103 17.69 -0.29 17.08
CA ASN A 103 19.06 -0.55 17.51
C ASN A 103 19.07 -1.37 18.80
N LEU A 104 19.70 -2.56 18.79
CA LEU A 104 19.86 -3.43 19.95
C LEU A 104 21.27 -3.32 20.60
N GLY A 105 22.09 -2.36 20.17
CA GLY A 105 23.47 -2.15 20.61
C GLY A 105 24.48 -2.59 19.57
N ASP A 106 24.71 -3.91 19.50
CA ASP A 106 25.69 -4.52 18.57
C ASP A 106 25.07 -4.96 17.23
N THR A 107 23.74 -5.09 17.19
CA THR A 107 22.96 -5.50 16.02
C THR A 107 21.70 -4.66 15.90
N TYR A 108 21.08 -4.68 14.72
CA TYR A 108 19.81 -4.02 14.45
C TYR A 108 18.72 -5.06 14.17
N THR A 109 17.47 -4.71 14.45
CA THR A 109 16.30 -5.56 14.17
C THR A 109 15.21 -4.78 13.49
N CYS A 110 14.32 -5.49 12.80
CA CYS A 110 13.08 -4.94 12.30
C CYS A 110 12.23 -4.36 13.45
N GLN A 111 11.53 -3.26 13.20
CA GLN A 111 10.62 -2.66 14.18
C GLN A 111 9.31 -3.45 14.37
N THR A 112 8.92 -4.29 13.42
CA THR A 112 7.70 -5.09 13.50
C THR A 112 7.81 -6.15 14.60
N GLU A 113 6.90 -6.12 15.58
CA GLU A 113 6.93 -6.99 16.77
C GLU A 113 6.84 -8.49 16.47
N THR A 114 6.29 -8.86 15.31
CA THR A 114 6.20 -10.25 14.84
C THR A 114 7.38 -10.67 13.98
N CYS A 115 8.36 -9.79 13.75
CA CYS A 115 9.50 -10.03 12.89
C CYS A 115 10.82 -9.95 13.69
N ASP A 116 11.41 -11.11 13.94
CA ASP A 116 12.69 -11.23 14.67
C ASP A 116 13.93 -11.12 13.75
N ALA A 117 13.77 -10.54 12.56
CA ALA A 117 14.87 -10.43 11.60
C ALA A 117 15.93 -9.43 12.09
N ARG A 118 17.17 -9.92 12.19
CA ARG A 118 18.33 -9.12 12.61
C ARG A 118 19.28 -8.87 11.45
N PHE A 119 19.89 -7.70 11.46
CA PHE A 119 20.83 -7.26 10.43
C PHE A 119 21.94 -6.39 11.03
N ASP A 120 23.01 -6.22 10.27
CA ASP A 120 24.17 -5.44 10.68
C ASP A 120 23.94 -3.93 10.55
N ARG A 121 24.95 -3.17 10.99
CA ARG A 121 24.93 -1.71 10.95
C ARG A 121 24.88 -1.16 9.53
N GLU A 122 25.53 -1.82 8.57
CA GLU A 122 25.58 -1.36 7.19
C GLU A 122 24.18 -1.40 6.57
N THR A 123 23.53 -2.56 6.68
CA THR A 123 22.15 -2.79 6.25
C THR A 123 21.18 -1.83 6.95
N ALA A 124 21.33 -1.60 8.26
CA ALA A 124 20.51 -0.64 8.99
C ALA A 124 20.64 0.79 8.46
N LEU A 125 21.85 1.20 8.07
CA LEU A 125 22.11 2.53 7.51
C LEU A 125 21.53 2.69 6.10
N GLU A 126 21.47 1.63 5.30
CA GLU A 126 20.80 1.67 4.00
C GLU A 126 19.31 1.95 4.16
N VAL A 127 18.66 1.30 5.13
CA VAL A 127 17.23 1.52 5.41
C VAL A 127 16.95 2.94 5.94
N LEU A 128 17.83 3.47 6.78
CA LEU A 128 17.65 4.79 7.43
C LEU A 128 18.00 5.99 6.54
N LYS A 129 18.67 5.79 5.39
CA LYS A 129 19.17 6.88 4.52
C LYS A 129 18.20 7.28 3.40
N SER A 130 16.96 6.84 3.49
CA SER A 130 15.94 6.79 2.43
C SER A 130 14.64 7.32 2.95
#